data_AF-A0A430G8A6-F1
#
_entry.id   AF-A0A430G8A6-F1
#
_cell.length_a   1.000
_cell.length_b   1.000
_cell.length_c   1.000
_cell.angle_alpha   90.00
_cell.angle_beta   90.00
_cell.angle_gamma   90.00
#
_symmetry.space_group_name_H-M   'P 1'
#
loop_
_entity.id
_entity.type
_entity.pdbx_description
1 polymer ?
#
loop_
_entity_poly.entity_id
_entity_poly.type
_entity_poly.pdbx_seq_one_letter_code
_entity_poly.pdbx_strand_id
1 'polypeptide(L)'
;MVRPRPAAADPDLRHVIWRDLVTMRPSDGLIECLHPLPWLALSFLLAGAGLWLLAAPATFMFFLTALRLNHEAIHHNLGFGPRGHRRVLHALSALMLGSNSSVAFNHLLHHQKVGTEDDIEGKCGNMRLLEVLRFGPRFPVETHLYGWKQGGPQLRRRMAIDLALNLMVIGAAIACQWVPLLYHIAAMLVAQSLTAFFAVWITHHGCEEGLVART
;
A
#
# COMPACT_ATOMS: atom_id res chain seq x y z
N MET A 1 -37.19 -0.09 -0.05
CA MET A 1 -35.88 0.49 -0.43
C MET A 1 -35.54 0.04 -1.83
N VAL A 2 -35.53 0.96 -2.79
CA VAL A 2 -35.20 0.69 -4.20
C VAL A 2 -33.67 0.67 -4.29
N ARG A 3 -33.07 -0.46 -4.70
CA ARG A 3 -31.64 -0.48 -5.03
C ARG A 3 -31.41 0.50 -6.19
N PRO A 4 -30.43 1.41 -6.12
CA PRO A 4 -30.08 2.21 -7.30
C PRO A 4 -29.70 1.26 -8.43
N ARG A 5 -30.22 1.56 -9.62
CA ARG A 5 -29.88 0.86 -10.86
C ARG A 5 -28.37 1.05 -11.08
N PRO A 6 -27.59 0.00 -11.38
CA PRO A 6 -26.21 0.21 -11.80
C PRO A 6 -26.20 1.21 -12.97
N ALA A 7 -25.30 2.18 -12.91
CA ALA A 7 -25.13 3.14 -14.00
C ALA A 7 -25.04 2.36 -15.32
N ALA A 8 -25.78 2.81 -16.34
CA ALA A 8 -25.75 2.16 -17.64
C ALA A 8 -24.30 2.14 -18.12
N ALA A 9 -23.78 0.95 -18.41
CA ALA A 9 -22.43 0.80 -18.95
C ALA A 9 -22.30 1.70 -20.18
N ASP A 10 -21.35 2.62 -20.13
CA ASP A 10 -21.07 3.58 -21.18
C ASP A 10 -21.00 2.83 -22.53
N PRO A 11 -21.86 3.18 -23.50
CA PRO A 11 -21.89 2.49 -24.79
C PRO A 11 -20.53 2.50 -25.50
N ASP A 12 -19.67 3.48 -25.21
CA ASP A 12 -18.33 3.60 -25.80
C ASP A 12 -17.34 2.57 -25.22
N LEU A 13 -17.59 2.05 -24.01
CA LEU A 13 -16.74 1.05 -23.36
C LEU A 13 -17.05 -0.39 -23.79
N ARG A 14 -18.12 -0.62 -24.57
CA ARG A 14 -18.53 -1.97 -25.03
C ARG A 14 -17.54 -2.63 -25.98
N HIS A 15 -16.72 -1.83 -26.67
CA HIS A 15 -15.74 -2.30 -27.64
C HIS A 15 -14.35 -2.53 -27.04
N VAL A 16 -14.13 -2.08 -25.80
CA VAL A 16 -12.85 -2.27 -25.10
C VAL A 16 -12.82 -3.70 -24.55
N ILE A 17 -11.93 -4.54 -25.08
CA ILE A 17 -11.62 -5.83 -24.49
C ILE A 17 -10.77 -5.56 -23.25
N TRP A 18 -11.43 -5.30 -22.13
CA TRP A 18 -10.80 -5.12 -20.84
C TRP A 18 -10.05 -6.40 -20.46
N ARG A 19 -8.72 -6.32 -20.43
CA ARG A 19 -7.84 -7.30 -19.79
C ARG A 19 -7.46 -6.79 -18.41
N ASP A 20 -8.46 -6.46 -17.62
CA ASP A 20 -8.25 -6.07 -16.23
C ASP A 20 -7.99 -7.34 -15.40
N LEU A 21 -7.07 -7.27 -14.43
CA LEU A 21 -6.74 -8.37 -13.52
C LEU A 21 -6.26 -9.68 -14.19
N VAL A 22 -5.50 -9.60 -15.30
CA VAL A 22 -4.87 -10.81 -15.87
C VAL A 22 -3.79 -11.30 -14.90
N THR A 23 -3.96 -12.49 -14.36
CA THR A 23 -2.97 -13.11 -13.48
C THR A 23 -1.64 -13.24 -14.22
N MET A 24 -0.60 -12.70 -13.60
CA MET A 24 0.75 -12.72 -14.12
C MET A 24 1.30 -14.15 -14.12
N ARG A 25 2.28 -14.43 -14.98
CA ARG A 25 3.08 -15.65 -14.82
C ARG A 25 4.01 -15.47 -13.62
N PRO A 26 4.46 -16.55 -12.97
CA PRO A 26 5.43 -16.43 -11.87
C PRO A 26 6.71 -15.65 -12.23
N SER A 27 7.16 -15.72 -13.49
CA SER A 27 8.30 -14.93 -13.97
C SER A 27 8.03 -13.43 -13.95
N ASP A 28 6.83 -13.03 -14.35
CA ASP A 28 6.43 -11.62 -14.38
C ASP A 28 6.25 -11.12 -12.94
N GLY A 29 5.68 -11.93 -12.04
CA GLY A 29 5.61 -11.63 -10.61
C GLY A 29 6.98 -11.48 -9.94
N LEU A 30 8.01 -12.23 -10.38
CA LEU A 30 9.38 -12.03 -9.90
C LEU A 30 9.95 -10.70 -10.39
N ILE A 31 9.73 -10.34 -11.65
CA ILE A 31 10.15 -9.03 -12.19
C ILE A 31 9.49 -7.90 -11.40
N GLU A 32 8.20 -8.03 -11.09
CA GLU A 32 7.47 -7.07 -10.26
C GLU A 32 8.05 -6.96 -8.84
N CYS A 33 8.44 -8.09 -8.23
CA CYS A 33 9.14 -8.07 -6.94
C CYS A 33 10.49 -7.36 -6.98
N LEU A 34 11.17 -7.36 -8.12
CA LEU A 34 12.47 -6.69 -8.29
C LEU A 34 12.34 -5.19 -8.58
N HIS A 35 11.18 -4.74 -9.09
CA HIS A 35 10.99 -3.36 -9.55
C HIS A 35 11.25 -2.27 -8.49
N PRO A 36 10.91 -2.44 -7.19
CA PRO A 36 11.25 -1.45 -6.17
C PRO A 36 12.75 -1.43 -5.80
N LEU A 37 13.50 -2.51 -6.05
CA LEU A 37 14.85 -2.68 -5.51
C LEU A 37 15.89 -1.70 -6.08
N PRO A 38 15.90 -1.35 -7.38
CA PRO A 38 16.79 -0.31 -7.91
C PRO A 38 16.61 1.04 -7.19
N TRP A 39 15.37 1.41 -6.87
CA TRP A 39 15.05 2.65 -6.17
C TRP A 39 15.50 2.62 -4.71
N LEU A 40 15.32 1.47 -4.04
CA LEU A 40 15.83 1.27 -2.68
C LEU A 40 17.36 1.35 -2.64
N ALA A 41 18.04 0.67 -3.57
CA ALA A 41 19.49 0.68 -3.67
C ALA A 41 20.01 2.10 -3.94
N LEU A 42 19.41 2.82 -4.89
CA LEU A 42 19.77 4.20 -5.19
C LEU A 42 19.56 5.11 -3.98
N SER A 43 18.42 4.97 -3.28
CA SER A 43 18.14 5.70 -2.05
C SER A 43 19.22 5.47 -1.00
N PHE A 44 19.66 4.21 -0.80
CA PHE A 44 20.69 3.86 0.18
C PHE A 44 22.06 4.40 -0.21
N LEU A 45 22.43 4.30 -1.48
CA LEU A 45 23.69 4.83 -2.00
C LEU A 45 23.79 6.35 -1.81
N LEU A 46 22.73 7.08 -2.17
CA LEU A 46 22.69 8.54 -2.04
C LEU A 46 22.66 8.99 -0.58
N ALA A 47 21.86 8.32 0.27
CA ALA A 47 21.86 8.57 1.71
C ALA A 47 23.22 8.28 2.35
N GLY A 48 23.90 7.21 1.93
CA GLY A 48 25.24 6.85 2.41
C GLY A 48 26.32 7.85 1.98
N ALA A 49 26.15 8.49 0.83
CA ALA A 49 26.99 9.58 0.37
C ALA A 49 26.63 10.95 1.00
N GLY A 50 25.61 11.01 1.87
CA GLY A 50 25.13 12.27 2.46
C GLY A 50 24.32 13.16 1.48
N LEU A 51 23.93 12.63 0.31
CA LEU A 51 23.16 13.34 -0.72
C LEU A 51 21.65 13.24 -0.46
N TRP A 52 21.22 13.68 0.71
CA TRP A 52 19.86 13.50 1.24
C TRP A 52 18.73 14.00 0.32
N LEU A 53 18.94 15.16 -0.31
CA LEU A 53 17.96 15.75 -1.23
C LEU A 53 17.77 14.92 -2.49
N LEU A 54 18.82 14.22 -2.94
CA LEU A 54 18.74 13.30 -4.08
C LEU A 54 18.23 11.91 -3.65
N ALA A 55 18.49 11.50 -2.41
CA ALA A 55 17.93 10.27 -1.86
C ALA A 55 16.40 10.33 -1.77
N ALA A 56 15.83 11.49 -1.44
CA ALA A 56 14.39 11.67 -1.27
C ALA A 56 13.53 11.25 -2.49
N PRO A 57 13.81 11.70 -3.74
CA PRO A 57 13.06 11.23 -4.91
C PRO A 57 13.26 9.72 -5.17
N ALA A 58 14.44 9.15 -4.88
CA ALA A 58 14.64 7.71 -4.99
C ALA A 58 13.81 6.94 -3.96
N THR A 59 13.75 7.40 -2.71
CA THR A 59 12.88 6.83 -1.68
C THR A 59 11.41 6.95 -2.03
N PHE A 60 11.01 8.08 -2.61
CA PHE A 60 9.66 8.31 -3.10
C PHE A 60 9.28 7.30 -4.18
N MET A 61 10.14 7.08 -5.17
CA MET A 61 9.91 6.07 -6.21
C MET A 61 9.90 4.64 -5.64
N PHE A 62 10.77 4.32 -4.68
CA PHE A 62 10.71 3.05 -3.97
C PHE A 62 9.35 2.86 -3.30
N PHE A 63 8.85 3.86 -2.58
CA PHE A 63 7.58 3.78 -1.89
C PHE A 63 6.40 3.58 -2.85
N LEU A 64 6.33 4.34 -3.96
CA LEU A 64 5.26 4.20 -4.95
C LEU A 64 5.28 2.83 -5.65
N THR A 65 6.46 2.37 -6.06
CA THR A 65 6.60 1.06 -6.72
C THR A 65 6.31 -0.08 -5.75
N ALA A 66 6.67 0.06 -4.48
CA ALA A 66 6.31 -0.88 -3.42
C ALA A 66 4.81 -0.88 -3.11
N LEU A 67 4.14 0.28 -3.13
CA LEU A 67 2.67 0.36 -3.01
C LEU A 67 1.98 -0.37 -4.17
N ARG A 68 2.45 -0.18 -5.41
CA ARG A 68 1.93 -0.91 -6.58
C ARG A 68 2.13 -2.42 -6.41
N LEU A 69 3.33 -2.87 -6.04
CA LEU A 69 3.59 -4.29 -5.79
C LEU A 69 2.72 -4.84 -4.65
N ASN A 70 2.49 -4.05 -3.59
CA ASN A 70 1.61 -4.40 -2.49
C ASN A 70 0.17 -4.64 -2.99
N HIS A 71 -0.36 -3.73 -3.81
CA HIS A 71 -1.67 -3.87 -4.43
C HIS A 71 -1.80 -5.17 -5.24
N GLU A 72 -0.83 -5.46 -6.11
CA GLU A 72 -0.81 -6.72 -6.89
C GLU A 72 -0.74 -7.96 -5.97
N ALA A 73 0.00 -7.88 -4.87
CA ALA A 73 0.10 -8.96 -3.90
C ALA A 73 -1.21 -9.20 -3.14
N ILE A 74 -1.96 -8.13 -2.83
CA ILE A 74 -3.27 -8.20 -2.16
C ILE A 74 -4.30 -8.90 -3.06
N HIS A 75 -4.32 -8.54 -4.34
CA HIS A 75 -5.25 -9.11 -5.32
C HIS A 75 -4.81 -10.47 -5.87
N HIS A 76 -3.67 -10.99 -5.42
CA HIS A 76 -3.10 -12.27 -5.87
C HIS A 76 -2.75 -12.32 -7.36
N ASN A 77 -2.32 -11.18 -7.92
CA ASN A 77 -2.03 -11.06 -9.35
C ASN A 77 -0.62 -11.49 -9.74
N LEU A 78 0.30 -11.73 -8.81
CA LEU A 78 1.73 -12.00 -9.08
C LEU A 78 2.03 -13.40 -9.66
N GLY A 79 1.01 -14.21 -9.92
CA GLY A 79 1.21 -15.58 -10.42
C GLY A 79 1.76 -16.57 -9.39
N PHE A 80 1.92 -16.15 -8.12
CA PHE A 80 2.40 -17.02 -7.05
C PHE A 80 1.28 -17.81 -6.38
N GLY A 81 1.63 -18.86 -5.62
CA GLY A 81 0.67 -19.48 -4.71
C GLY A 81 0.30 -18.55 -3.53
N PRO A 82 -0.75 -18.86 -2.75
CA PRO A 82 -1.18 -18.04 -1.61
C PRO A 82 -0.09 -17.78 -0.56
N ARG A 83 0.86 -18.72 -0.41
CA ARG A 83 2.03 -18.54 0.47
C ARG A 83 3.03 -17.52 -0.08
N GLY A 84 3.19 -17.45 -1.40
CA GLY A 84 4.10 -16.52 -2.07
C GLY A 84 3.63 -15.08 -1.89
N HIS A 85 2.37 -14.79 -2.21
CA HIS A 85 1.75 -13.49 -1.97
C HIS A 85 1.90 -13.02 -0.51
N ARG A 86 1.66 -13.90 0.46
CA ARG A 86 1.88 -13.58 1.88
C ARG A 86 3.34 -13.25 2.22
N ARG A 87 4.31 -13.96 1.62
CA ARG A 87 5.73 -13.65 1.83
C ARG A 87 6.07 -12.27 1.26
N VAL A 88 5.53 -11.92 0.10
CA VAL A 88 5.69 -10.58 -0.49
C VAL A 88 5.13 -9.52 0.46
N LEU A 89 3.90 -9.69 0.97
CA LEU A 89 3.31 -8.76 1.94
C LEU A 89 4.19 -8.59 3.19
N HIS A 90 4.68 -9.69 3.79
CA HIS A 90 5.58 -9.61 4.95
C HIS A 90 6.91 -8.92 4.63
N ALA A 91 7.51 -9.19 3.47
CA ALA A 91 8.74 -8.54 3.05
C ALA A 91 8.52 -7.03 2.85
N LEU A 92 7.42 -6.64 2.22
CA LEU A 92 7.04 -5.25 2.06
C LEU A 92 6.72 -4.58 3.40
N SER A 93 6.13 -5.29 4.37
CA SER A 93 5.90 -4.76 5.72
C SER A 93 7.22 -4.31 6.33
N ALA A 94 8.23 -5.18 6.29
CA ALA A 94 9.57 -4.91 6.80
C ALA A 94 10.25 -3.74 6.07
N LEU A 95 10.15 -3.70 4.74
CA LEU A 95 10.79 -2.66 3.93
C LEU A 95 10.07 -1.31 4.02
N MET A 96 8.75 -1.28 4.21
CA MET A 96 7.96 -0.05 4.23
C MET A 96 7.59 0.42 5.65
N LEU A 97 7.97 -0.32 6.69
CA LEU A 97 7.63 -0.06 8.10
C LEU A 97 6.13 0.11 8.37
N GLY A 98 5.34 -0.86 7.94
CA GLY A 98 3.91 -0.96 8.24
C GLY A 98 3.46 -2.41 8.34
N SER A 99 2.15 -2.67 8.50
CA SER A 99 1.57 -4.01 8.36
C SER A 99 0.79 -4.10 7.06
N ASN A 100 1.42 -4.65 6.02
CA ASN A 100 0.73 -4.93 4.77
C ASN A 100 -0.30 -6.06 4.91
N SER A 101 -0.24 -6.87 5.98
CA SER A 101 -1.35 -7.76 6.33
C SER A 101 -2.60 -6.98 6.72
N SER A 102 -2.44 -5.90 7.49
CA SER A 102 -3.55 -5.01 7.83
C SER A 102 -4.05 -4.22 6.62
N VAL A 103 -3.13 -3.69 5.81
CA VAL A 103 -3.49 -2.99 4.55
C VAL A 103 -4.29 -3.92 3.65
N ALA A 104 -3.83 -5.16 3.43
CA ALA A 104 -4.56 -6.15 2.63
C ALA A 104 -5.99 -6.39 3.11
N PHE A 105 -6.20 -6.49 4.42
CA PHE A 105 -7.52 -6.68 4.99
C PHE A 105 -8.44 -5.49 4.74
N ASN A 106 -7.96 -4.28 5.01
CA ASN A 106 -8.76 -3.07 4.84
C ASN A 106 -9.03 -2.78 3.36
N HIS A 107 -8.06 -3.07 2.48
CA HIS A 107 -8.19 -2.86 1.04
C HIS A 107 -9.24 -3.78 0.42
N LEU A 108 -9.23 -5.07 0.79
CA LEU A 108 -10.28 -5.99 0.34
C LEU A 108 -11.65 -5.62 0.92
N LEU A 109 -11.68 -5.12 2.16
CA LEU A 109 -12.93 -4.64 2.77
C LEU A 109 -13.46 -3.39 2.07
N HIS A 110 -12.58 -2.45 1.69
CA HIS A 110 -12.91 -1.27 0.87
C HIS A 110 -13.63 -1.70 -0.40
N HIS A 111 -13.03 -2.59 -1.20
CA HIS A 111 -13.68 -3.11 -2.42
C HIS A 111 -15.03 -3.80 -2.15
N GLN A 112 -15.22 -4.43 -0.99
CA GLN A 112 -16.49 -5.05 -0.62
C GLN A 112 -17.55 -4.05 -0.15
N LYS A 113 -17.13 -2.90 0.40
CA LYS A 113 -17.98 -1.98 1.16
C LYS A 113 -17.91 -0.52 0.69
N VAL A 114 -17.44 -0.30 -0.55
CA VAL A 114 -17.28 1.03 -1.15
C VAL A 114 -18.52 1.91 -0.89
N GLY A 115 -18.29 3.13 -0.43
CA GLY A 115 -19.35 4.12 -0.19
C GLY A 115 -20.16 3.91 1.10
N THR A 116 -19.84 2.91 1.92
CA THR A 116 -20.47 2.71 3.23
C THR A 116 -19.61 3.27 4.37
N GLU A 117 -20.19 3.49 5.54
CA GLU A 117 -19.46 3.96 6.73
C GLU A 117 -18.40 2.97 7.24
N ASP A 118 -18.53 1.69 6.87
CA ASP A 118 -17.58 0.64 7.21
C ASP A 118 -16.31 0.67 6.32
N ASP A 119 -16.30 1.48 5.27
CA ASP A 119 -15.15 1.68 4.38
C ASP A 119 -14.15 2.67 4.97
N ILE A 120 -13.37 2.17 5.93
CA ILE A 120 -12.37 3.00 6.64
C ILE A 120 -11.26 3.52 5.72
N GLU A 121 -10.93 2.76 4.67
CA GLU A 121 -9.86 3.09 3.74
C GLU A 121 -10.33 4.18 2.77
N GLY A 122 -11.49 3.97 2.14
CA GLY A 122 -12.11 4.89 1.19
C GLY A 122 -12.62 6.21 1.78
N LYS A 123 -12.78 6.29 3.11
CA LYS A 123 -13.13 7.53 3.85
C LYS A 123 -12.34 8.76 3.40
N CYS A 124 -11.08 8.59 3.02
CA CYS A 124 -10.20 9.69 2.63
C CYS A 124 -10.54 10.30 1.27
N GLY A 125 -11.23 9.57 0.38
CA GLY A 125 -11.52 10.04 -0.98
C GLY A 125 -12.31 11.36 -1.02
N ASN A 126 -13.19 11.57 -0.05
CA ASN A 126 -14.05 12.75 0.01
C ASN A 126 -13.43 13.95 0.75
N MET A 127 -12.22 13.82 1.31
CA MET A 127 -11.53 14.89 2.03
C MET A 127 -11.02 15.99 1.09
N ARG A 128 -10.82 17.20 1.60
CA ARG A 128 -10.02 18.23 0.92
C ARG A 128 -8.53 17.92 1.03
N LEU A 129 -7.71 18.51 0.16
CA LEU A 129 -6.25 18.28 0.14
C LEU A 129 -5.58 18.46 1.52
N LEU A 130 -5.83 19.57 2.20
CA LEU A 130 -5.23 19.82 3.52
C LEU A 130 -5.79 18.89 4.61
N GLU A 131 -7.01 18.40 4.45
CA GLU A 131 -7.63 17.47 5.40
C GLU A 131 -6.97 16.09 5.29
N VAL A 132 -6.78 15.56 4.08
CA VAL A 132 -6.12 14.27 3.90
C VAL A 132 -4.65 14.32 4.32
N LEU A 133 -3.92 15.41 4.05
CA LEU A 133 -2.53 15.55 4.48
C LEU A 133 -2.40 15.58 6.02
N ARG A 134 -3.35 16.22 6.72
CA ARG A 134 -3.40 16.21 8.19
C ARG A 134 -3.85 14.87 8.76
N PHE A 135 -4.73 14.17 8.05
CA PHE A 135 -5.22 12.85 8.43
C PHE A 135 -4.18 11.74 8.21
N GLY A 136 -3.28 11.94 7.25
CA GLY A 136 -2.27 10.99 6.81
C GLY A 136 -1.55 10.20 7.91
N PRO A 137 -0.98 10.83 8.96
CA PRO A 137 -0.34 10.10 10.07
C PRO A 137 -1.27 9.19 10.88
N ARG A 138 -2.58 9.50 10.91
CA ARG A 138 -3.60 8.69 11.61
C ARG A 138 -4.07 7.50 10.79
N PHE A 139 -4.07 7.60 9.47
CA PHE A 139 -4.53 6.55 8.57
C PHE A 139 -3.90 5.16 8.82
N PRO A 140 -2.55 5.00 8.88
CA PRO A 140 -1.97 3.70 9.18
C PRO A 140 -2.39 3.22 10.58
N VAL A 141 -2.47 4.11 11.57
CA VAL A 141 -2.89 3.71 12.93
C VAL A 141 -4.33 3.20 12.95
N GLU A 142 -5.27 3.92 12.33
CA GLU A 142 -6.68 3.54 12.27
C GLU A 142 -6.88 2.22 11.55
N THR A 143 -6.24 2.04 10.38
CA THR A 143 -6.31 0.80 9.61
C THR A 143 -5.71 -0.40 10.37
N HIS A 144 -4.63 -0.21 11.13
CA HIS A 144 -4.05 -1.27 11.97
C HIS A 144 -4.95 -1.62 13.16
N LEU A 145 -5.50 -0.62 13.85
CA LEU A 145 -6.42 -0.85 14.96
C LEU A 145 -7.69 -1.56 14.50
N TYR A 146 -8.24 -1.15 13.36
CA TYR A 146 -9.41 -1.79 12.79
C TYR A 146 -9.12 -3.23 12.35
N GLY A 147 -8.02 -3.46 11.60
CA GLY A 147 -7.59 -4.78 11.19
C GLY A 147 -7.32 -5.71 12.38
N TRP A 148 -6.78 -5.20 13.48
CA TRP A 148 -6.59 -5.98 14.70
C TRP A 148 -7.92 -6.33 15.39
N LYS A 149 -8.84 -5.35 15.51
CA LYS A 149 -10.13 -5.54 16.19
C LYS A 149 -11.05 -6.48 15.41
N GLN A 150 -11.28 -6.16 14.13
CA GLN A 150 -12.23 -6.86 13.26
C GLN A 150 -11.63 -8.09 12.59
N GLY A 151 -10.30 -8.19 12.56
CA GLY A 151 -9.60 -9.36 12.06
C GLY A 151 -9.79 -10.60 12.93
N GLY A 152 -9.88 -11.76 12.26
CA GLY A 152 -9.79 -13.06 12.92
C GLY A 152 -8.37 -13.39 13.42
N PRO A 153 -8.21 -14.50 14.17
CA PRO A 153 -6.92 -14.91 14.75
C PRO A 153 -5.78 -15.04 13.73
N GLN A 154 -6.10 -15.47 12.51
CA GLN A 154 -5.13 -15.64 11.44
C GLN A 154 -4.57 -14.30 10.94
N LEU A 155 -5.40 -13.25 10.87
CA LEU A 155 -4.94 -11.91 10.50
C LEU A 155 -4.06 -11.33 11.60
N ARG A 156 -4.51 -11.41 12.86
CA ARG A 156 -3.73 -10.95 14.02
C ARG A 156 -2.35 -11.59 14.08
N ARG A 157 -2.25 -12.90 13.81
CA ARG A 157 -0.96 -13.60 13.72
C ARG A 157 -0.06 -13.01 12.62
N ARG A 158 -0.61 -12.69 11.45
CA ARG A 158 0.15 -12.09 10.35
C ARG A 158 0.59 -10.66 10.67
N MET A 159 -0.28 -9.86 11.28
CA MET A 159 0.07 -8.52 11.77
C MET A 159 1.15 -8.57 12.85
N ALA A 160 1.13 -9.57 13.74
CA ALA A 160 2.19 -9.77 14.73
C ALA A 160 3.53 -10.13 14.08
N ILE A 161 3.53 -10.92 13.00
CA ILE A 161 4.73 -11.20 12.19
C ILE A 161 5.24 -9.91 11.54
N ASP A 162 4.36 -9.09 10.93
CA ASP A 162 4.73 -7.80 10.36
C ASP A 162 5.37 -6.88 11.42
N LEU A 163 4.76 -6.78 12.59
CA LEU A 163 5.28 -5.99 13.71
C LEU A 163 6.65 -6.49 14.16
N ALA A 164 6.83 -7.81 14.30
CA ALA A 164 8.12 -8.39 14.68
C ALA A 164 9.21 -8.06 13.63
N LEU A 165 8.87 -8.15 12.33
CA LEU A 165 9.79 -7.76 11.25
C LEU A 165 10.18 -6.28 11.33
N ASN A 166 9.20 -5.39 11.56
CA ASN A 166 9.46 -3.96 11.71
C ASN A 166 10.36 -3.66 12.91
N LEU A 167 10.10 -4.30 14.05
CA LEU A 167 10.93 -4.17 15.25
C LEU A 167 12.36 -4.69 15.02
N MET A 168 12.53 -5.77 14.26
CA MET A 168 13.87 -6.26 13.90
C MET A 168 14.61 -5.26 12.98
N VAL A 169 13.93 -4.68 11.99
CA VAL A 169 14.53 -3.69 11.09
C VAL A 169 14.93 -2.41 11.86
N ILE A 170 14.04 -1.90 12.71
CA ILE A 170 14.32 -0.73 13.56
C ILE A 170 15.43 -1.04 14.56
N GLY A 171 15.38 -2.19 15.22
CA GLY A 171 16.40 -2.64 16.16
C GLY A 171 17.77 -2.79 15.51
N ALA A 172 17.82 -3.35 14.30
CA ALA A 172 19.05 -3.44 13.51
C ALA A 172 19.59 -2.05 13.17
N ALA A 173 18.73 -1.13 12.72
CA ALA A 173 19.11 0.25 12.38
C ALA A 173 19.74 0.98 13.58
N ILE A 174 19.13 0.84 14.75
CA ILE A 174 19.62 1.45 16.00
C ILE A 174 20.91 0.76 16.44
N ALA A 175 21.02 -0.56 16.35
CA ALA A 175 22.21 -1.29 16.78
C ALA A 175 23.44 -1.00 15.90
N CYS A 176 23.27 -0.93 14.57
CA CYS A 176 24.38 -0.70 13.65
C CYS A 176 24.71 0.78 13.43
N GLN A 177 23.81 1.69 13.79
CA GLN A 177 23.93 3.14 13.53
C GLN A 177 24.26 3.46 12.05
N TRP A 178 23.81 2.58 11.14
CA TRP A 178 24.11 2.74 9.72
C TRP A 178 23.22 3.82 9.11
N VAL A 179 23.86 4.91 8.72
CA VAL A 179 23.25 6.17 8.27
C VAL A 179 22.17 5.98 7.17
N PRO A 180 22.38 5.20 6.09
CA PRO A 180 21.34 4.91 5.10
C PRO A 180 20.09 4.23 5.67
N LEU A 181 20.28 3.31 6.62
CA LEU A 181 19.18 2.57 7.21
C LEU A 181 18.37 3.44 8.16
N LEU A 182 19.02 4.27 9.00
CA LEU A 182 18.35 5.26 9.85
C LEU A 182 17.53 6.26 9.02
N TYR A 183 18.10 6.73 7.90
CA TYR A 183 17.39 7.56 6.94
C TYR A 183 16.17 6.84 6.36
N HIS A 184 16.32 5.58 5.95
CA HIS A 184 15.22 4.77 5.44
C HIS A 184 14.08 4.65 6.46
N ILE A 185 14.39 4.42 7.75
CA ILE A 185 13.37 4.40 8.80
C ILE A 185 12.61 5.73 8.83
N ALA A 186 13.32 6.85 8.91
CA ALA A 186 12.69 8.17 8.97
C ALA A 186 11.83 8.47 7.73
N ALA A 187 12.34 8.14 6.54
CA ALA A 187 11.64 8.36 5.30
C ALA A 187 10.39 7.48 5.16
N MET A 188 10.44 6.22 5.61
CA MET A 188 9.26 5.34 5.61
C MET A 188 8.19 5.81 6.59
N LEU A 189 8.55 6.35 7.76
CA LEU A 189 7.56 6.94 8.68
C LEU A 189 6.82 8.14 8.04
N VAL A 190 7.54 8.98 7.30
CA VAL A 190 6.94 10.07 6.53
C VAL A 190 6.08 9.53 5.39
N ALA A 191 6.58 8.55 4.64
CA ALA A 191 5.86 7.98 3.50
C ALA A 191 4.56 7.27 3.93
N GLN A 192 4.58 6.53 5.05
CA GLN A 192 3.39 5.91 5.63
C GLN A 192 2.33 6.95 6.04
N SER A 193 2.77 8.14 6.43
CA SER A 193 1.88 9.28 6.71
C SER A 193 1.27 9.88 5.44
N LEU A 194 1.73 9.48 4.25
CA LEU A 194 1.19 9.92 2.95
C LEU A 194 0.41 8.82 2.24
N THR A 195 0.28 7.62 2.81
CA THR A 195 -0.44 6.49 2.20
C THR A 195 -1.87 6.85 1.84
N ALA A 196 -2.62 7.51 2.74
CA ALA A 196 -3.98 7.95 2.47
C ALA A 196 -4.08 8.89 1.25
N PHE A 197 -3.08 9.75 1.08
CA PHE A 197 -3.02 10.69 -0.02
C PHE A 197 -2.78 9.97 -1.35
N PHE A 198 -1.75 9.12 -1.42
CA PHE A 198 -1.36 8.44 -2.67
C PHE A 198 -2.27 7.28 -3.05
N ALA A 199 -2.66 6.44 -2.08
CA ALA A 199 -3.40 5.21 -2.35
C ALA A 199 -4.91 5.42 -2.47
N VAL A 200 -5.45 6.47 -1.85
CA VAL A 200 -6.91 6.69 -1.79
C VAL A 200 -7.33 8.06 -2.35
N TRP A 201 -6.73 9.15 -1.89
CA TRP A 201 -7.21 10.48 -2.29
C TRP A 201 -6.95 10.77 -3.76
N ILE A 202 -5.72 10.55 -4.26
CA ILE A 202 -5.43 10.77 -5.69
C ILE A 202 -6.32 9.90 -6.58
N THR A 203 -6.59 8.66 -6.16
CA THR A 203 -7.31 7.66 -6.95
C THR A 203 -8.82 7.85 -6.93
N HIS A 204 -9.42 8.30 -5.82
CA HIS A 204 -10.87 8.35 -5.65
C HIS A 204 -11.45 9.75 -5.44
N HIS A 205 -10.63 10.78 -5.19
CA HIS A 205 -11.16 12.12 -4.95
C HIS A 205 -12.03 12.57 -6.10
N GLY A 206 -13.22 13.11 -5.84
CA GLY A 206 -14.13 13.62 -6.87
C GLY A 206 -14.55 12.61 -7.95
N CYS A 207 -14.47 11.31 -7.69
CA CYS A 207 -15.24 10.29 -8.41
C CYS A 207 -16.64 10.19 -7.80
N GLU A 208 -17.68 10.03 -8.62
CA GLU A 208 -19.03 9.71 -8.11
C GLU A 208 -19.06 8.30 -7.48
N GLU A 209 -20.01 8.05 -6.58
CA GLU A 209 -20.12 6.81 -5.79
C GLU A 209 -20.00 5.54 -6.65
N GLY A 210 -18.92 4.77 -6.47
CA GLY A 210 -18.65 3.52 -7.19
C GLY A 210 -17.18 3.11 -7.19
N LEU A 211 -16.87 1.96 -7.81
CA LEU A 211 -15.50 1.44 -8.04
C LEU A 211 -14.72 2.24 -9.10
N VAL A 212 -14.96 3.55 -9.22
CA VAL A 212 -14.35 4.39 -10.25
C VAL A 212 -13.06 4.99 -9.68
N ALA A 213 -11.92 4.62 -10.27
CA ALA A 213 -10.63 5.23 -10.00
C ALA A 213 -10.28 6.25 -11.11
N ARG A 214 -9.67 7.38 -10.75
CA ARG A 214 -9.12 8.33 -11.73
C ARG A 214 -7.93 7.71 -12.47
N THR A 215 -7.94 7.82 -13.80
CA THR A 215 -6.81 7.50 -14.69
C THR A 215 -6.02 8.75 -15.02
#